data_AF-A0A1W9SA11-F1
#
_entry.id   AF-A0A1W9SA11-F1
#
_cell.length_a   1.000
_cell.length_b   1.000
_cell.length_c   1.000
_cell.angle_alpha   90.00
_cell.angle_beta   90.00
_cell.angle_gamma   90.00
#
_symmetry.space_group_name_H-M   'P 1'
#
loop_
_entity.id
_entity.type
_entity.pdbx_description
1 polymer ?
#
loop_
_entity_poly.entity_id
_entity_poly.type
_entity_poly.pdbx_seq_one_letter_code
_entity_poly.pdbx_strand_id
1 'polypeptide(L)'
;MRVFGRFLYALIAVGFFLLSFTYSRDLMLTKYLNDVFGTSLVDENSDLPKFYYFYSSIPDYYKSDPIIAIENNGYDIYGYEVARANIDANNNLVITESVYLIVYSSTEDLSQVDYLYLENQTNNATQEISLQRFKTLNLINGINDEGRVYLAKDLFLDDNYNTINLVNKDGELLVSTNFGISDSDFTIKTFIETFYTQNNRLPEVSDFESLTNNNIFPNKPHIADDYAYIFYIAMGIYFTLLILSTYLIFFKKRRKDIY
;
A
#
# COMPACT_ATOMS: atom_id res chain seq x y z
N MET A 1 -12.91 -30.42 -39.06
CA MET A 1 -12.79 -30.47 -37.58
C MET A 1 -11.37 -30.43 -37.01
N ARG A 2 -10.32 -30.95 -37.67
CA ARG A 2 -8.94 -30.92 -37.12
C ARG A 2 -8.39 -29.51 -36.88
N VAL A 3 -8.63 -28.55 -37.78
CA VAL A 3 -8.13 -27.17 -37.64
C VAL A 3 -8.87 -26.42 -36.54
N PHE A 4 -10.20 -26.53 -36.49
CA PHE A 4 -11.03 -25.91 -35.46
C PHE A 4 -10.68 -26.42 -34.05
N GLY A 5 -10.48 -27.72 -33.87
CA GLY A 5 -10.06 -28.28 -32.57
C GLY A 5 -8.67 -27.81 -32.11
N ARG A 6 -7.73 -27.61 -33.06
CA ARG A 6 -6.40 -27.05 -32.77
C ARG A 6 -6.47 -25.57 -32.38
N PHE A 7 -7.34 -24.81 -33.05
CA PHE A 7 -7.59 -23.41 -32.75
C PHE A 7 -8.24 -23.25 -31.37
N LEU A 8 -9.28 -24.04 -31.07
CA LEU A 8 -9.92 -24.06 -29.75
C LEU A 8 -8.94 -24.48 -28.65
N TYR A 9 -8.10 -25.48 -28.91
CA TYR A 9 -7.04 -25.88 -27.98
C TYR A 9 -6.06 -24.75 -27.68
N ALA A 10 -5.59 -24.03 -28.70
CA ALA A 10 -4.68 -22.91 -28.53
C ALA A 10 -5.32 -21.77 -27.71
N LEU A 11 -6.60 -21.45 -27.96
CA LEU A 11 -7.34 -20.47 -27.18
C LEU A 11 -7.46 -20.86 -25.70
N ILE A 12 -7.81 -22.12 -25.43
CA ILE A 12 -7.92 -22.64 -24.06
C ILE A 12 -6.56 -22.62 -23.35
N ALA A 13 -5.48 -23.01 -24.05
CA ALA A 13 -4.13 -22.97 -23.50
C ALA A 13 -3.71 -21.54 -23.13
N VAL A 14 -3.94 -20.55 -24.01
CA VAL A 14 -3.66 -19.15 -23.71
C VAL A 14 -4.51 -18.64 -22.55
N GLY A 15 -5.80 -19.00 -22.50
CA GLY A 15 -6.68 -18.65 -21.40
C GLY A 15 -6.19 -19.20 -20.05
N PHE A 16 -5.82 -20.48 -20.01
CA PHE A 16 -5.26 -21.10 -18.81
C PHE A 16 -3.88 -20.55 -18.43
N PHE A 17 -3.05 -20.17 -19.41
CA PHE A 17 -1.81 -19.47 -19.14
C PHE A 17 -2.06 -18.15 -18.43
N LEU A 18 -2.94 -17.30 -18.97
CA LEU A 18 -3.27 -16.00 -18.38
C LEU A 18 -3.85 -16.16 -16.98
N LEU A 19 -4.75 -17.13 -16.79
CA LEU A 19 -5.33 -17.43 -15.49
C LEU A 19 -4.25 -17.87 -14.48
N SER A 20 -3.40 -18.83 -14.86
CA SER A 20 -2.33 -19.34 -13.99
C SER A 20 -1.31 -18.25 -13.66
N PHE A 21 -0.96 -17.42 -14.65
CA PHE A 21 -0.04 -16.30 -14.50
C PHE A 21 -0.58 -15.26 -13.50
N THR A 22 -1.80 -14.78 -13.72
CA THR A 22 -2.42 -13.77 -12.83
C THR A 22 -2.63 -14.33 -11.43
N TYR A 23 -3.22 -15.53 -11.32
CA TYR A 23 -3.50 -16.16 -10.04
C TYR A 23 -2.23 -16.42 -9.22
N SER A 24 -1.16 -16.91 -9.85
CA SER A 24 0.11 -17.16 -9.15
C SER A 24 0.80 -15.88 -8.70
N ARG A 25 0.73 -14.81 -9.49
CA ARG A 25 1.21 -13.48 -9.10
C ARG A 25 0.44 -12.93 -7.91
N ASP A 26 -0.89 -13.06 -7.92
CA ASP A 26 -1.74 -12.60 -6.82
C ASP A 26 -1.49 -13.39 -5.54
N LEU A 27 -1.32 -14.71 -5.64
CA LEU A 27 -0.93 -15.56 -4.51
C LEU A 27 0.43 -15.18 -3.94
N MET A 28 1.43 -14.98 -4.81
CA MET A 28 2.77 -14.54 -4.41
C MET A 28 2.70 -13.23 -3.64
N LEU A 29 1.99 -12.23 -4.20
CA LEU A 29 1.82 -10.93 -3.56
C LEU A 29 1.07 -11.04 -2.23
N THR A 30 -0.01 -11.82 -2.18
CA THR A 30 -0.80 -12.01 -0.95
C THR A 30 0.03 -12.66 0.15
N LYS A 31 0.82 -13.68 -0.22
CA LYS A 31 1.71 -14.37 0.73
C LYS A 31 2.81 -13.43 1.24
N TYR A 32 3.44 -12.68 0.34
CA TYR A 32 4.42 -11.64 0.68
C TYR A 32 3.83 -10.61 1.67
N LEU A 33 2.65 -10.07 1.37
CA LEU A 33 2.00 -9.08 2.21
C LEU A 33 1.62 -9.67 3.58
N ASN A 34 1.06 -10.86 3.64
CA ASN A 34 0.71 -11.48 4.92
C ASN A 34 1.94 -11.79 5.77
N ASP A 35 3.00 -12.33 5.17
CA ASP A 35 4.19 -12.75 5.93
C ASP A 35 5.05 -11.56 6.37
N VAL A 36 5.21 -10.54 5.53
CA VAL A 36 6.03 -9.36 5.87
C VAL A 36 5.20 -8.32 6.63
N PHE A 37 4.09 -7.87 6.04
CA PHE A 37 3.29 -6.79 6.63
C PHE A 37 2.37 -7.31 7.72
N GLY A 38 1.71 -8.45 7.51
CA GLY A 38 0.81 -9.05 8.50
C GLY A 38 1.54 -9.41 9.80
N THR A 39 2.71 -10.05 9.71
CA THR A 39 3.54 -10.34 10.89
C THR A 39 4.00 -9.07 11.60
N SER A 40 4.37 -8.02 10.85
CA SER A 40 4.79 -6.74 11.46
C SER A 40 3.70 -6.02 12.25
N LEU A 41 2.42 -6.35 12.03
CA LEU A 41 1.31 -5.79 12.80
C LEU A 41 1.14 -6.44 14.18
N VAL A 42 1.69 -7.64 14.38
CA VAL A 42 1.48 -8.46 15.60
C VAL A 42 2.79 -8.75 16.34
N ASP A 43 3.94 -8.39 15.79
CA ASP A 43 5.25 -8.65 16.38
C ASP A 43 5.66 -7.52 17.34
N GLU A 44 5.31 -7.69 18.62
CA GLU A 44 5.70 -6.77 19.70
C GLU A 44 7.20 -6.74 19.98
N ASN A 45 7.99 -7.70 19.46
CA ASN A 45 9.44 -7.80 19.67
C ASN A 45 10.25 -7.25 18.49
N SER A 46 9.60 -6.65 17.50
CA SER A 46 10.26 -6.04 16.36
C SER A 46 11.03 -4.80 16.77
N ASP A 47 12.31 -4.71 16.36
CA ASP A 47 13.13 -3.48 16.51
C ASP A 47 12.66 -2.35 15.56
N LEU A 48 11.76 -2.66 14.62
CA LEU A 48 11.21 -1.68 13.68
C LEU A 48 9.98 -0.96 14.27
N PRO A 49 9.78 0.33 13.97
CA PRO A 49 8.59 1.06 14.40
C PRO A 49 7.28 0.41 13.92
N LYS A 50 6.19 0.62 14.68
CA LYS A 50 4.84 0.20 14.28
C LYS A 50 4.53 0.70 12.86
N PHE A 51 3.94 -0.15 12.04
CA PHE A 51 3.57 0.14 10.65
C PHE A 51 4.72 0.50 9.69
N TYR A 52 5.99 0.29 10.08
CA TYR A 52 7.16 0.59 9.25
C TYR A 52 7.00 0.19 7.78
N TYR A 53 6.61 -1.05 7.54
CA TYR A 53 6.48 -1.59 6.18
C TYR A 53 5.44 -0.86 5.33
N PHE A 54 4.42 -0.24 5.94
CA PHE A 54 3.35 0.45 5.24
C PHE A 54 3.81 1.84 4.77
N TYR A 55 4.22 2.70 5.69
CA TYR A 55 4.60 4.07 5.35
C TYR A 55 5.96 4.14 4.62
N SER A 56 6.86 3.17 4.83
CA SER A 56 8.17 3.17 4.16
C SER A 56 8.09 2.97 2.64
N SER A 57 6.93 2.55 2.14
CA SER A 57 6.68 2.20 0.73
C SER A 57 6.13 3.38 -0.09
N ILE A 58 5.92 4.52 0.55
CA ILE A 58 5.02 5.59 0.13
C ILE A 58 5.80 6.92 0.14
N PRO A 59 5.58 7.83 -0.83
CA PRO A 59 6.48 8.06 -1.98
C PRO A 59 7.94 8.38 -1.55
N ASP A 60 8.63 9.39 -2.10
CA ASP A 60 10.11 9.48 -2.07
C ASP A 60 10.71 9.57 -0.67
N TYR A 61 10.01 10.22 0.27
CA TYR A 61 10.46 10.42 1.65
C TYR A 61 9.31 10.25 2.63
N TYR A 62 9.63 9.74 3.82
CA TYR A 62 8.71 9.61 4.93
C TYR A 62 9.37 10.00 6.25
N LYS A 63 8.54 10.42 7.20
CA LYS A 63 8.91 10.57 8.61
C LYS A 63 8.50 9.33 9.38
N SER A 64 9.40 8.75 10.18
CA SER A 64 9.07 7.55 10.96
C SER A 64 8.16 7.83 12.14
N ASP A 65 8.22 9.06 12.67
CA ASP A 65 7.32 9.48 13.74
C ASP A 65 5.98 9.94 13.16
N PRO A 66 4.86 9.41 13.67
CA PRO A 66 3.55 9.85 13.25
C PRO A 66 3.27 11.28 13.71
N ILE A 67 2.64 12.07 12.83
CA ILE A 67 2.10 13.41 13.15
C ILE A 67 0.69 13.32 13.73
N ILE A 68 0.01 12.18 13.58
CA ILE A 68 -1.24 11.83 14.25
C ILE A 68 -1.05 10.45 14.86
N ALA A 69 -1.23 10.31 16.18
CA ALA A 69 -1.16 9.03 16.87
C ALA A 69 -2.28 8.94 17.92
N ILE A 70 -3.26 8.08 17.65
CA ILE A 70 -4.44 7.87 18.49
C ILE A 70 -4.59 6.37 18.71
N GLU A 71 -4.71 5.96 19.96
CA GLU A 71 -5.07 4.60 20.36
C GLU A 71 -6.28 4.70 21.28
N ASN A 72 -7.48 4.37 20.78
CA ASN A 72 -8.73 4.54 21.54
C ASN A 72 -9.77 3.47 21.17
N ASN A 73 -10.49 2.94 22.16
CA ASN A 73 -11.55 1.93 21.99
C ASN A 73 -11.17 0.73 21.10
N GLY A 74 -9.91 0.28 21.14
CA GLY A 74 -9.44 -0.84 20.33
C GLY A 74 -9.11 -0.47 18.87
N TYR A 75 -9.14 0.81 18.51
CA TYR A 75 -8.70 1.32 17.21
C TYR A 75 -7.44 2.18 17.35
N ASP A 76 -6.54 1.97 16.41
CA ASP A 76 -5.27 2.67 16.26
C ASP A 76 -5.34 3.52 14.99
N ILE A 77 -5.30 4.85 15.12
CA ILE A 77 -5.31 5.80 14.00
C ILE A 77 -3.96 6.52 13.96
N TYR A 78 -3.23 6.32 12.87
CA TYR A 78 -1.89 6.84 12.67
C TYR A 78 -1.79 7.64 11.37
N GLY A 79 -1.28 8.86 11.43
CA GLY A 79 -0.99 9.70 10.28
C GLY A 79 0.50 9.98 10.19
N TYR A 80 1.11 9.64 9.06
CA TYR A 80 2.54 9.86 8.80
C TYR A 80 2.74 10.97 7.78
N GLU A 81 3.74 11.82 8.04
CA GLU A 81 4.21 12.78 7.05
C GLU A 81 4.96 12.04 5.93
N VAL A 82 4.54 12.25 4.69
CA VAL A 82 5.23 11.75 3.51
C VAL A 82 5.38 12.87 2.48
N ALA A 83 6.44 12.82 1.68
CA ALA A 83 6.66 13.82 0.65
C ALA A 83 7.19 13.23 -0.66
N ARG A 84 6.83 13.88 -1.76
CA ARG A 84 7.42 13.66 -3.08
C ARG A 84 8.27 14.86 -3.44
N ALA A 85 9.50 14.63 -3.89
CA ALA A 85 10.35 15.70 -4.40
C ALA A 85 10.57 15.50 -5.90
N ASN A 86 10.36 16.55 -6.68
CA ASN A 86 10.61 16.53 -8.11
C ASN A 86 11.35 17.80 -8.53
N ILE A 87 12.12 17.69 -9.60
CA ILE A 87 12.68 18.85 -10.29
C ILE A 87 11.76 19.14 -11.47
N ASP A 88 11.18 20.34 -11.50
CA ASP A 88 10.28 20.75 -12.57
C ASP A 88 11.03 21.04 -13.89
N ALA A 89 10.29 21.34 -14.95
CA ALA A 89 10.87 21.66 -16.26
C ALA A 89 11.74 22.94 -16.25
N ASN A 90 11.61 23.77 -15.22
CA ASN A 90 12.38 25.00 -15.04
C ASN A 90 13.58 24.81 -14.09
N ASN A 91 13.89 23.56 -13.72
CA ASN A 91 14.95 23.19 -12.79
C ASN A 91 14.73 23.71 -11.35
N ASN A 92 13.48 23.91 -10.94
CA ASN A 92 13.11 24.23 -9.57
C ASN A 92 12.77 22.96 -8.80
N LEU A 93 13.19 22.92 -7.53
CA LEU A 93 12.77 21.90 -6.58
C LEU A 93 11.31 22.13 -6.18
N VAL A 94 10.47 21.12 -6.38
CA VAL A 94 9.07 21.09 -5.96
C VAL A 94 8.92 19.94 -4.97
N ILE A 95 8.49 20.25 -3.75
CA ILE A 95 8.19 19.24 -2.73
C ILE A 95 6.70 19.32 -2.40
N THR A 96 6.03 18.18 -2.52
CA THR A 96 4.62 18.03 -2.17
C THR A 96 4.53 17.15 -0.92
N GLU A 97 4.16 17.77 0.19
CA GLU A 97 3.90 17.09 1.46
C GLU A 97 2.46 16.53 1.47
N SER A 98 2.28 15.39 2.13
CA SER A 98 1.02 14.70 2.26
C SER A 98 0.99 13.91 3.56
N VAL A 99 -0.21 13.52 3.97
CA VAL A 99 -0.42 12.62 5.10
C VAL A 99 -0.80 11.25 4.57
N TYR A 100 -0.07 10.23 5.02
CA TYR A 100 -0.46 8.83 4.85
C TYR A 100 -1.18 8.37 6.12
N LEU A 101 -2.49 8.13 6.00
CA LEU A 101 -3.35 7.78 7.13
C LEU A 101 -3.61 6.27 7.15
N ILE A 102 -3.41 5.67 8.32
CA ILE A 102 -3.63 4.25 8.62
C ILE A 102 -4.64 4.16 9.77
N VAL A 103 -5.60 3.27 9.64
CA VAL A 103 -6.42 2.80 10.76
C VAL A 103 -6.25 1.29 10.90
N TYR A 104 -5.96 0.85 12.11
CA TYR A 104 -5.71 -0.53 12.48
C TYR A 104 -6.55 -0.92 13.71
N SER A 105 -6.87 -2.21 13.82
CA SER A 105 -7.40 -2.78 15.05
C SER A 105 -6.96 -4.24 15.15
N SER A 106 -6.52 -4.64 16.34
CA SER A 106 -6.20 -6.03 16.65
C SER A 106 -7.42 -6.85 17.06
N THR A 107 -8.51 -6.18 17.47
CA THR A 107 -9.72 -6.83 18.01
C THR A 107 -10.95 -6.68 17.11
N GLU A 108 -11.11 -5.53 16.45
CA GLU A 108 -12.29 -5.18 15.69
C GLU A 108 -12.14 -5.48 14.19
N ASP A 109 -13.22 -5.90 13.53
CA ASP A 109 -13.21 -6.10 12.08
C ASP A 109 -13.39 -4.77 11.33
N LEU A 110 -12.32 -4.32 10.68
CA LEU A 110 -12.34 -3.07 9.92
C LEU A 110 -13.14 -3.16 8.61
N SER A 111 -13.77 -4.31 8.29
CA SER A 111 -14.62 -4.45 7.11
C SER A 111 -15.88 -3.60 7.18
N GLN A 112 -16.27 -3.20 8.39
CA GLN A 112 -17.47 -2.41 8.68
C GLN A 112 -17.17 -0.90 8.74
N VAL A 113 -15.90 -0.50 8.72
CA VAL A 113 -15.47 0.91 8.77
C VAL A 113 -15.45 1.49 7.36
N ASP A 114 -15.89 2.74 7.19
CA ASP A 114 -16.04 3.36 5.85
C ASP A 114 -15.39 4.75 5.76
N TYR A 115 -15.61 5.60 6.77
CA TYR A 115 -15.17 6.99 6.75
C TYR A 115 -14.45 7.41 8.03
N LEU A 116 -13.54 8.36 7.85
CA LEU A 116 -12.98 9.16 8.93
C LEU A 116 -13.35 10.62 8.67
N TYR A 117 -13.95 11.27 9.66
CA TYR A 117 -14.28 12.69 9.60
C TYR A 117 -13.30 13.48 10.45
N LEU A 118 -12.75 14.55 9.86
CA LEU A 118 -12.08 15.61 10.58
C LEU A 118 -13.14 16.66 10.93
N GLU A 119 -13.24 17.03 12.20
CA GLU A 119 -14.21 18.03 12.65
C GLU A 119 -13.53 19.14 13.45
N ASN A 120 -14.00 20.36 13.24
CA ASN A 120 -13.71 21.49 14.13
C ASN A 120 -14.95 21.76 14.99
N GLN A 121 -14.83 21.43 16.27
CA GLN A 121 -15.91 21.60 17.25
C GLN A 121 -16.36 23.06 17.45
N THR A 122 -15.57 24.04 17.00
CA THR A 122 -15.86 25.48 17.19
C THR A 122 -16.78 26.03 16.10
N ASN A 123 -16.55 25.66 14.84
CA ASN A 123 -17.30 26.18 13.69
C ASN A 123 -18.15 25.11 12.97
N ASN A 124 -18.13 23.86 13.45
CA ASN A 124 -18.77 22.69 12.85
C ASN A 124 -18.33 22.43 11.39
N ALA A 125 -17.13 22.86 11.00
CA ALA A 125 -16.54 22.43 9.75
C ALA A 125 -16.23 20.93 9.83
N THR A 126 -16.55 20.21 8.77
CA THR A 126 -16.36 18.75 8.68
C THR A 126 -15.73 18.39 7.34
N GLN A 127 -14.69 17.58 7.37
CA GLN A 127 -14.06 17.02 6.18
C GLN A 127 -14.10 15.50 6.22
N GLU A 128 -14.61 14.90 5.16
CA GLU A 128 -14.67 13.45 5.00
C GLU A 128 -13.37 12.92 4.38
N ILE A 129 -12.87 11.81 4.90
CA ILE A 129 -11.80 11.00 4.33
C ILE A 129 -12.34 9.59 4.13
N SER A 130 -12.41 9.15 2.88
CA SER A 130 -12.77 7.77 2.54
C SER A 130 -11.68 6.81 3.01
N LEU A 131 -12.09 5.67 3.56
CA LEU A 131 -11.17 4.62 4.03
C LEU A 131 -11.25 3.40 3.12
N GLN A 132 -10.10 2.85 2.75
CA GLN A 132 -10.03 1.66 1.92
C GLN A 132 -9.14 0.58 2.54
N ARG A 133 -9.64 -0.66 2.57
CA ARG A 133 -8.88 -1.81 3.05
C ARG A 133 -7.60 -2.00 2.26
N PHE A 134 -6.50 -2.15 3.00
CA PHE A 134 -5.21 -2.49 2.43
C PHE A 134 -5.17 -4.00 2.15
N LYS A 135 -5.54 -4.35 0.91
CA LYS A 135 -5.50 -5.72 0.40
C LYS A 135 -6.28 -6.67 1.32
N THR A 136 -5.64 -7.71 1.85
CA THR A 136 -6.26 -8.73 2.71
C THR A 136 -6.08 -8.48 4.20
N LEU A 137 -5.33 -7.45 4.60
CA LEU A 137 -5.01 -7.20 6.00
C LEU A 137 -6.16 -6.48 6.72
N ASN A 138 -6.26 -6.67 8.04
CA ASN A 138 -7.19 -5.91 8.90
C ASN A 138 -6.63 -4.51 9.18
N LEU A 139 -6.42 -3.75 8.10
CA LEU A 139 -5.85 -2.42 8.07
C LEU A 139 -6.53 -1.66 6.93
N ILE A 140 -6.90 -0.42 7.18
CA ILE A 140 -7.52 0.47 6.18
C ILE A 140 -6.70 1.76 6.09
N ASN A 141 -6.64 2.34 4.90
CA ASN A 141 -5.90 3.58 4.63
C ASN A 141 -6.88 4.68 4.25
N GLY A 142 -6.54 5.92 4.60
CA GLY A 142 -7.21 7.09 4.03
C GLY A 142 -6.88 7.24 2.55
N ILE A 143 -7.89 7.53 1.75
CA ILE A 143 -7.76 7.79 0.30
C ILE A 143 -8.40 9.12 -0.07
N ASN A 144 -7.83 9.78 -1.07
CA ASN A 144 -8.40 10.98 -1.67
C ASN A 144 -9.45 10.63 -2.74
N ASP A 145 -10.06 11.65 -3.34
CA ASP A 145 -11.09 11.51 -4.39
C ASP A 145 -10.61 10.75 -5.65
N GLU A 146 -9.29 10.66 -5.86
CA GLU A 146 -8.67 9.90 -6.96
C GLU A 146 -8.37 8.44 -6.58
N GLY A 147 -8.73 8.01 -5.37
CA GLY A 147 -8.42 6.69 -4.83
C GLY A 147 -6.95 6.49 -4.46
N ARG A 148 -6.20 7.59 -4.26
CA ARG A 148 -4.78 7.55 -3.87
C ARG A 148 -4.65 7.72 -2.36
N VAL A 149 -3.70 7.01 -1.76
CA VAL A 149 -3.43 7.05 -0.30
C VAL A 149 -2.71 8.32 0.19
N TYR A 150 -2.53 9.32 -0.67
CA TYR A 150 -1.84 10.56 -0.34
C TYR A 150 -2.87 11.65 -0.11
N LEU A 151 -3.10 11.99 1.16
CA LEU A 151 -4.01 13.06 1.54
C LEU A 151 -3.23 14.37 1.58
N ALA A 152 -3.71 15.41 0.91
CA ALA A 152 -3.01 16.69 0.87
C ALA A 152 -2.85 17.27 2.27
N LYS A 153 -1.69 17.89 2.56
CA LYS A 153 -1.42 18.57 3.83
C LYS A 153 -2.53 19.58 4.19
N ASP A 154 -2.94 20.39 3.22
CA ASP A 154 -3.94 21.46 3.39
C ASP A 154 -5.29 20.93 3.91
N LEU A 155 -5.65 19.69 3.56
CA LEU A 155 -6.86 19.03 4.05
C LEU A 155 -6.94 18.94 5.59
N PHE A 156 -5.79 18.90 6.26
CA PHE A 156 -5.71 18.85 7.72
C PHE A 156 -5.56 20.22 8.38
N LEU A 157 -5.17 21.26 7.61
CA LEU A 157 -4.82 22.57 8.14
C LEU A 157 -5.85 23.67 7.86
N ASP A 158 -6.64 23.56 6.79
CA ASP A 158 -7.49 24.65 6.27
C ASP A 158 -8.51 25.20 7.28
N ASP A 159 -9.13 24.32 8.10
CA ASP A 159 -10.19 24.70 9.05
C ASP A 159 -9.81 24.47 10.52
N ASN A 160 -8.54 24.24 10.86
CA ASN A 160 -8.09 23.91 12.22
C ASN A 160 -8.91 22.77 12.86
N TYR A 161 -9.05 21.66 12.13
CA TYR A 161 -9.70 20.46 12.63
C TYR A 161 -9.04 20.01 13.94
N ASN A 162 -9.86 19.66 14.93
CA ASN A 162 -9.40 19.31 16.27
C ASN A 162 -9.96 17.99 16.79
N THR A 163 -10.85 17.35 16.02
CA THR A 163 -11.48 16.07 16.35
C THR A 163 -11.40 15.12 15.17
N ILE A 164 -11.09 13.86 15.44
CA ILE A 164 -11.19 12.75 14.49
C ILE A 164 -12.33 11.85 14.94
N ASN A 165 -13.27 11.61 14.02
CA ASN A 165 -14.38 10.69 14.18
C ASN A 165 -14.26 9.52 13.21
N LEU A 166 -14.22 8.29 13.74
CA LEU A 166 -14.24 7.08 12.93
C LEU A 166 -15.68 6.56 12.86
N VAL A 167 -16.18 6.31 11.65
CA VAL A 167 -17.58 5.98 11.41
C VAL A 167 -17.69 4.69 10.60
N ASN A 168 -18.68 3.86 10.96
CA ASN A 168 -18.98 2.64 10.22
C ASN A 168 -19.86 2.90 8.99
N LYS A 169 -20.10 1.85 8.19
CA LYS A 169 -20.94 1.92 6.98
C LYS A 169 -22.40 2.32 7.23
N ASP A 170 -22.88 2.15 8.46
CA ASP A 170 -24.24 2.51 8.86
C ASP A 170 -24.33 3.95 9.42
N GLY A 171 -23.20 4.67 9.49
CA GLY A 171 -23.13 6.04 10.03
C GLY A 171 -22.99 6.10 11.55
N GLU A 172 -22.72 4.98 12.22
CA GLU A 172 -22.48 4.93 13.66
C GLU A 172 -21.04 5.35 14.00
N LEU A 173 -20.93 6.22 15.01
CA LEU A 173 -19.66 6.68 15.56
C LEU A 173 -18.98 5.58 16.37
N LEU A 174 -17.82 5.12 15.91
CA LEU A 174 -17.01 4.09 16.58
C LEU A 174 -15.99 4.72 17.56
N VAL A 175 -15.34 5.78 17.10
CA VAL A 175 -14.33 6.53 17.87
C VAL A 175 -14.55 8.01 17.65
N SER A 176 -14.45 8.79 18.71
CA SER A 176 -14.31 10.24 18.65
C SER A 176 -13.21 10.65 19.59
N THR A 177 -12.20 11.32 19.07
CA THR A 177 -11.10 11.81 19.90
C THR A 177 -10.58 13.14 19.39
N ASN A 178 -10.04 13.92 20.31
CA ASN A 178 -9.34 15.13 19.94
C ASN A 178 -7.97 14.77 19.34
N PHE A 179 -7.54 15.55 18.36
CA PHE A 179 -6.20 15.51 17.81
C PHE A 179 -5.72 16.94 17.54
N GLY A 180 -4.41 17.10 17.39
CA GLY A 180 -3.81 18.37 17.03
C GLY A 180 -2.77 18.13 15.96
N ILE A 181 -2.87 18.90 14.89
CA ILE A 181 -1.89 18.94 13.81
C ILE A 181 -1.66 20.40 13.42
N SER A 182 -0.42 20.74 13.16
CA SER A 182 0.02 22.09 12.85
C SER A 182 1.03 22.07 11.71
N ASP A 183 1.21 23.23 11.07
CA ASP A 183 2.20 23.36 9.98
C ASP A 183 3.62 22.97 10.44
N SER A 184 3.96 23.21 11.72
CA SER A 184 5.28 22.86 12.30
C SER A 184 5.53 21.36 12.46
N ASP A 185 4.49 20.52 12.41
CA ASP A 185 4.65 19.07 12.47
C ASP A 185 5.21 18.50 11.15
N PHE A 186 5.04 19.26 10.06
CA PHE A 186 5.54 18.97 8.73
C PHE A 186 6.95 19.55 8.55
N THR A 187 7.91 18.66 8.38
CA THR A 187 9.33 18.98 8.48
C THR A 187 10.14 18.52 7.27
N ILE A 188 9.59 17.62 6.46
CA ILE A 188 10.31 17.01 5.34
C ILE A 188 10.68 18.06 4.30
N LYS A 189 9.78 18.99 3.96
CA LYS A 189 10.05 20.02 2.95
C LYS A 189 11.23 20.89 3.31
N THR A 190 11.19 21.53 4.48
CA THR A 190 12.26 22.43 4.95
C THR A 190 13.61 21.73 4.92
N PHE A 191 13.61 20.45 5.27
CA PHE A 191 14.80 19.64 5.36
C PHE A 191 15.39 19.30 3.97
N ILE A 192 14.56 18.86 3.03
CA ILE A 192 15.00 18.58 1.65
C ILE A 192 15.45 19.87 0.95
N GLU A 193 14.75 21.00 1.13
CA GLU A 193 15.15 22.29 0.58
C GLU A 193 16.52 22.73 1.11
N THR A 194 16.74 22.56 2.42
CA THR A 194 18.04 22.86 3.06
C THR A 194 19.15 22.01 2.47
N PHE A 195 18.93 20.70 2.34
CA PHE A 195 19.92 19.80 1.75
C PHE A 195 20.21 20.15 0.28
N TYR A 196 19.16 20.41 -0.51
CA TYR A 196 19.30 20.74 -1.93
C TYR A 196 20.09 22.03 -2.13
N THR A 197 19.84 23.05 -1.30
CA THR A 197 20.56 24.33 -1.34
C THR A 197 22.04 24.17 -1.02
N GLN A 198 22.39 23.24 -0.12
CA GLN A 198 23.77 23.00 0.31
C GLN A 198 24.55 22.09 -0.66
N ASN A 199 23.88 21.11 -1.30
CA ASN A 199 24.54 20.05 -2.07
C ASN A 199 24.25 20.10 -3.58
N ASN A 200 23.31 20.96 -4.00
CA ASN A 200 22.84 21.09 -5.39
C ASN A 200 22.36 19.76 -6.01
N ARG A 201 21.75 18.90 -5.19
CA ARG A 201 21.17 17.60 -5.55
C ARG A 201 20.18 17.14 -4.49
N LEU A 202 19.33 16.19 -4.83
CA LEU A 202 18.46 15.53 -3.85
C LEU A 202 19.26 14.56 -2.96
N PRO A 203 18.82 14.31 -1.71
CA PRO A 203 19.40 13.28 -0.87
C PRO A 203 19.28 11.88 -1.49
N GLU A 204 20.37 11.12 -1.48
CA GLU A 204 20.36 9.69 -1.82
C GLU A 204 20.48 8.84 -0.56
N VAL A 205 20.19 7.53 -0.65
CA VAL A 205 20.20 6.59 0.48
C VAL A 205 21.48 6.70 1.34
N SER A 206 22.64 6.94 0.72
CA SER A 206 23.92 7.10 1.41
C SER A 206 24.07 8.42 2.20
N ASP A 207 23.30 9.46 1.86
CA ASP A 207 23.35 10.75 2.56
C ASP A 207 22.46 10.77 3.79
N PHE A 208 21.54 9.81 3.89
CA PHE A 208 20.54 9.76 4.95
C PHE A 208 21.09 9.43 6.33
N GLU A 209 22.33 8.93 6.48
CA GLU A 209 22.99 8.84 7.79
C GLU A 209 23.08 10.21 8.47
N SER A 210 23.24 11.30 7.70
CA SER A 210 23.22 12.67 8.22
C SER A 210 21.80 13.19 8.52
N LEU A 211 20.79 12.57 7.91
CA LEU A 211 19.39 12.94 7.97
C LEU A 211 18.58 12.13 9.00
N THR A 212 19.14 11.00 9.45
CA THR A 212 18.53 10.07 10.41
C THR A 212 18.23 10.75 11.75
N ASN A 213 18.99 11.79 12.11
CA ASN A 213 18.76 12.58 13.33
C ASN A 213 17.39 13.26 13.38
N ASN A 214 16.72 13.43 12.23
CA ASN A 214 15.39 14.03 12.13
C ASN A 214 14.30 13.01 11.77
N ASN A 215 14.60 11.71 11.84
CA ASN A 215 13.65 10.62 11.57
C ASN A 215 13.03 10.67 10.16
N ILE A 216 13.73 11.26 9.18
CA ILE A 216 13.32 11.33 7.78
C ILE A 216 14.14 10.32 6.98
N PHE A 217 13.47 9.52 6.16
CA PHE A 217 14.07 8.42 5.43
C PHE A 217 13.56 8.37 3.98
N PRO A 218 14.37 7.85 3.04
CA PRO A 218 13.95 7.67 1.66
C PRO A 218 13.03 6.45 1.54
N ASN A 219 12.23 6.42 0.48
CA ASN A 219 11.43 5.26 0.11
C ASN A 219 12.26 3.97 0.14
N LYS A 220 11.73 2.95 0.80
CA LYS A 220 12.29 1.61 0.76
C LYS A 220 11.34 0.70 -0.02
N PRO A 221 11.59 0.48 -1.32
CA PRO A 221 10.77 -0.40 -2.11
C PRO A 221 10.91 -1.82 -1.57
N HIS A 222 9.76 -2.46 -1.42
CA HIS A 222 9.64 -3.82 -0.95
C HIS A 222 9.83 -4.80 -2.11
N ILE A 223 10.75 -5.74 -1.93
CA ILE A 223 11.10 -6.73 -2.95
C ILE A 223 10.52 -8.08 -2.52
N ALA A 224 9.63 -8.64 -3.35
CA ALA A 224 8.96 -9.91 -3.09
C ALA A 224 9.72 -11.13 -3.66
N ASP A 225 11.02 -10.98 -3.94
CA ASP A 225 11.82 -11.98 -4.66
C ASP A 225 11.86 -13.34 -3.95
N ASP A 226 11.88 -13.34 -2.61
CA ASP A 226 11.85 -14.57 -1.81
C ASP A 226 10.56 -15.39 -2.00
N TYR A 227 9.51 -14.81 -2.58
CA TYR A 227 8.23 -15.47 -2.85
C TYR A 227 8.07 -15.87 -4.33
N ALA A 228 9.03 -15.52 -5.19
CA ALA A 228 9.01 -15.85 -6.61
C ALA A 228 8.89 -17.36 -6.89
N TYR A 229 9.30 -18.21 -5.94
CA TYR A 229 9.12 -19.67 -6.03
C TYR A 229 7.65 -20.07 -6.20
N ILE A 230 6.68 -19.34 -5.63
CA ILE A 230 5.24 -19.62 -5.76
C ILE A 230 4.83 -19.48 -7.22
N PHE A 231 5.30 -18.41 -7.87
CA PHE A 231 5.09 -18.18 -9.29
C PHE A 231 5.73 -19.29 -10.13
N TYR A 232 7.00 -19.64 -9.85
CA TYR A 232 7.70 -20.66 -10.61
C TYR A 232 7.07 -22.06 -10.48
N ILE A 233 6.61 -22.44 -9.29
CA ILE A 233 5.91 -23.71 -9.08
C ILE A 233 4.61 -23.75 -9.89
N ALA A 234 3.78 -22.71 -9.80
CA ALA A 234 2.51 -22.63 -10.52
C ALA A 234 2.71 -22.71 -12.04
N MET A 235 3.70 -21.96 -12.56
CA MET A 235 4.06 -22.01 -13.98
C MET A 235 4.64 -23.37 -14.39
N GLY A 236 5.45 -24.00 -13.54
CA GLY A 236 5.99 -25.34 -13.77
C GLY A 236 4.88 -26.40 -13.89
N ILE A 237 3.87 -26.34 -13.01
CA ILE A 237 2.68 -27.20 -13.07
C ILE A 237 1.91 -26.95 -14.37
N TYR A 238 1.65 -25.69 -14.72
CA TYR A 238 0.97 -25.33 -15.97
C TYR A 238 1.69 -25.90 -17.19
N PHE A 239 3.01 -25.68 -17.33
CA PHE A 239 3.77 -26.19 -18.48
C PHE A 239 3.81 -27.72 -18.53
N THR A 240 3.91 -28.38 -17.38
CA THR A 240 3.85 -29.85 -17.30
C THR A 240 2.50 -30.38 -17.82
N LEU A 241 1.39 -29.78 -17.38
CA LEU A 241 0.04 -30.12 -17.85
C LEU A 241 -0.13 -29.81 -19.34
N LEU A 242 0.40 -28.69 -19.82
CA LEU A 242 0.37 -28.29 -21.23
C LEU A 242 1.11 -29.32 -22.11
N ILE A 243 2.30 -29.76 -21.69
CA ILE A 243 3.09 -30.78 -22.40
C ILE A 243 2.32 -32.10 -22.45
N LEU A 244 1.78 -32.56 -21.31
CA LEU A 244 0.99 -33.78 -21.22
C LEU A 244 -0.27 -33.72 -22.11
N SER A 245 -1.01 -32.62 -22.03
CA SER A 245 -2.20 -32.37 -22.86
C SER A 245 -1.85 -32.38 -24.35
N THR A 246 -0.80 -31.66 -24.74
CA THR A 246 -0.33 -31.60 -26.13
C THR A 246 0.05 -33.00 -26.63
N TYR A 247 0.78 -33.78 -25.81
CA TYR A 247 1.13 -35.15 -26.14
C TYR A 247 -0.12 -36.04 -26.36
N LEU A 248 -1.09 -35.98 -25.44
CA LEU A 248 -2.31 -36.80 -25.53
C LEU A 248 -3.19 -36.43 -26.73
N ILE A 249 -3.30 -35.15 -27.07
CA ILE A 249 -4.17 -34.67 -28.16
C ILE A 249 -3.54 -34.94 -29.54
N PHE A 250 -2.22 -34.74 -29.68
CA PHE A 250 -1.56 -34.75 -30.99
C PHE A 250 -0.77 -36.03 -31.28
N PHE A 251 -0.21 -36.70 -30.26
CA PHE A 251 0.75 -37.79 -30.43
C PHE A 251 0.25 -39.15 -29.97
N LYS A 252 -0.77 -39.22 -29.11
CA LYS A 252 -1.41 -40.49 -28.76
C LYS A 252 -2.11 -41.06 -30.00
N LYS A 253 -1.47 -42.05 -30.64
CA LYS A 253 -2.10 -42.85 -31.71
C LYS A 253 -3.46 -43.35 -31.20
N ARG A 254 -4.55 -42.96 -31.86
CA ARG A 254 -5.80 -43.73 -31.76
C ARG A 254 -5.44 -45.15 -32.17
N ARG A 255 -5.59 -46.14 -31.27
CA ARG A 255 -5.60 -47.54 -31.68
C ARG A 255 -6.60 -47.62 -32.83
N LYS A 256 -6.13 -48.02 -34.02
CA LYS A 256 -7.04 -48.39 -35.11
C LYS A 256 -7.77 -49.61 -34.57
N ASP A 257 -9.06 -49.47 -34.31
CA ASP A 257 -9.91 -50.64 -34.17
C ASP A 257 -9.84 -51.36 -35.52
N ILE A 258 -9.17 -52.52 -35.49
CA ILE A 258 -9.09 -53.46 -36.59
C ILE A 258 -10.48 -54.08 -36.67
N TYR A 259 -11.28 -53.62 -37.63
CA TYR A 259 -12.43 -54.37 -38.14
C TYR A 259 -12.01 -55.04 -39.44
#